data_AF-A0A538DQ54-F1
#
_entry.id   AF-A0A538DQ54-F1
#
_cell.length_a   1.000
_cell.length_b   1.000
_cell.length_c   1.000
_cell.angle_alpha   90.00
_cell.angle_beta   90.00
_cell.angle_gamma   90.00
#
_symmetry.space_group_name_H-M   'P 1'
#
loop_
_entity.id
_entity.type
_entity.pdbx_description
1 polymer ?
#
loop_
_entity_poly.entity_id
_entity_poly.type
_entity_poly.pdbx_seq_one_letter_code
_entity_poly.pdbx_strand_id
1 'polypeptide(L)'
;MKRFRFVDLVVGISLMFMSGSVFAQNWPYPANTPGVEVACANCPGTEKGKLTAAYRDPISGFTGRWIDSTEVIDFQGGFRTGRAYKAAYSPQKDRIYMEIGSGMGVYSRSTFFSRLEGREPLTPISQFPFLSRLESLHAGNPELVLRWDQWFYAESTFSNWKTVVIDGQDRISGFSIDDRGWVYLANSVFGWGMLKDTGAVDGSIMQGKQFFPAQTTNEIDSSTAILVVKTSSGKYYALVEGGAAPGVKLQNVYDATDPLNAVRVFPEFSQTYTSAAPTSDRTALIADGKILIYNNDAFVTNGAPLQTIQPASGGRYGSVDTDGTNFYVTFTDSNFQIFFRLPA
;
A
#
# COMPACT_ATOMS: atom_id res chain seq x y z
N MET A 1 -7.67 48.39 -14.09
CA MET A 1 -6.77 47.89 -13.03
C MET A 1 -7.56 47.93 -11.71
N LYS A 2 -8.20 46.82 -11.30
CA LYS A 2 -9.04 46.77 -10.10
C LYS A 2 -8.13 46.62 -8.87
N ARG A 3 -8.23 47.56 -7.92
CA ARG A 3 -7.47 47.55 -6.66
C ARG A 3 -7.97 46.41 -5.77
N PHE A 4 -7.10 45.42 -5.50
CA PHE A 4 -7.31 44.42 -4.46
C PHE A 4 -7.40 45.12 -3.10
N ARG A 5 -8.46 44.88 -2.33
CA ARG A 5 -8.66 45.53 -1.03
C ARG A 5 -7.92 44.72 0.05
N PHE A 6 -7.27 45.41 0.98
CA PHE A 6 -6.51 44.82 2.10
C PHE A 6 -7.35 43.85 2.96
N VAL A 7 -8.67 44.01 2.97
CA VAL A 7 -9.63 43.12 3.63
C VAL A 7 -9.66 41.72 2.98
N ASP A 8 -9.50 41.64 1.65
CA ASP A 8 -9.48 40.38 0.91
C ASP A 8 -8.20 39.57 1.23
N LEU A 9 -7.09 40.27 1.52
CA LEU A 9 -5.82 39.65 1.94
C LEU A 9 -5.92 39.07 3.36
N VAL A 10 -6.57 39.77 4.30
CA VAL A 10 -6.71 39.31 5.70
C VAL A 10 -7.70 38.14 5.83
N VAL A 11 -8.79 38.16 5.06
CA VAL A 11 -9.74 37.02 4.98
C VAL A 11 -9.10 35.85 4.25
N GLY A 12 -8.33 36.09 3.19
CA GLY A 12 -7.59 35.06 2.45
C GLY A 12 -6.53 34.36 3.31
N ILE A 13 -5.76 35.10 4.10
CA ILE A 13 -4.74 34.53 5.01
C ILE A 13 -5.40 33.71 6.12
N SER A 14 -6.53 34.18 6.68
CA SER A 14 -7.26 33.43 7.73
C SER A 14 -7.93 32.15 7.19
N LEU A 15 -8.37 32.15 5.93
CA LEU A 15 -8.87 30.95 5.24
C LEU A 15 -7.75 29.96 4.91
N MET A 16 -6.54 30.42 4.60
CA MET A 16 -5.36 29.56 4.39
C MET A 16 -4.84 28.94 5.69
N PHE A 17 -5.04 29.58 6.85
CA PHE A 17 -4.74 28.99 8.16
C PHE A 17 -5.85 28.06 8.69
N MET A 18 -7.05 28.10 8.11
CA MET A 18 -8.17 27.20 8.46
C MET A 18 -8.36 26.04 7.49
N SER A 19 -7.63 25.99 6.37
CA SER A 19 -7.42 24.75 5.61
C SER A 19 -6.37 23.88 6.30
N GLY A 20 -6.59 23.56 7.58
CA GLY A 20 -5.97 22.38 8.15
C GLY A 20 -6.51 21.19 7.39
N SER A 21 -5.65 20.45 6.70
CA SER A 21 -6.00 19.21 6.02
C SER A 21 -6.63 18.26 7.04
N VAL A 22 -7.95 18.26 7.17
CA VAL A 22 -8.66 17.26 7.97
C VAL A 22 -8.67 15.98 7.15
N PHE A 23 -7.54 15.27 7.16
CA PHE A 23 -7.40 13.93 6.62
C PHE A 23 -8.32 12.97 7.38
N ALA A 24 -9.59 12.86 7.02
CA ALA A 24 -10.58 11.89 7.56
C ALA A 24 -10.70 11.76 9.10
N GLN A 25 -10.01 12.59 9.88
CA GLN A 25 -10.06 12.63 11.34
C GLN A 25 -11.39 13.23 11.78
N ASN A 26 -12.03 12.59 12.77
CA ASN A 26 -13.34 13.01 13.28
C ASN A 26 -14.47 13.02 12.22
N TRP A 27 -14.43 12.06 11.29
CA TRP A 27 -15.52 11.81 10.35
C TRP A 27 -16.37 10.63 10.83
N PRO A 28 -17.71 10.80 10.84
CA PRO A 28 -18.60 9.69 11.13
C PRO A 28 -18.33 8.48 10.25
N TYR A 29 -18.65 7.30 10.78
CA TYR A 29 -18.71 6.08 9.97
C TYR A 29 -19.56 6.31 8.71
N PRO A 30 -19.23 5.66 7.57
CA PRO A 30 -20.13 5.65 6.43
C PRO A 30 -21.50 5.11 6.81
N ALA A 31 -22.54 5.52 6.08
CA ALA A 31 -23.91 5.09 6.36
C ALA A 31 -24.04 3.56 6.23
N ASN A 32 -24.90 2.89 7.00
CA ASN A 32 -25.13 1.45 6.78
C ASN A 32 -25.98 1.17 5.51
N THR A 33 -26.59 2.20 4.93
CA THR A 33 -27.44 2.08 3.74
C THR A 33 -26.82 2.83 2.57
N PRO A 34 -26.65 2.20 1.39
CA PRO A 34 -26.19 2.88 0.19
C PRO A 34 -27.03 4.11 -0.14
N GLY A 35 -26.38 5.21 -0.52
CA GLY A 35 -27.02 6.42 -1.02
C GLY A 35 -27.75 7.28 0.01
N VAL A 36 -27.73 6.92 1.30
CA VAL A 36 -28.44 7.65 2.35
C VAL A 36 -27.45 8.21 3.37
N GLU A 37 -27.45 9.52 3.56
CA GLU A 37 -26.72 10.16 4.65
C GLU A 37 -27.60 10.18 5.90
N VAL A 38 -27.06 9.76 7.05
CA VAL A 38 -27.76 9.79 8.35
C VAL A 38 -26.92 10.53 9.38
N ALA A 39 -27.55 11.18 10.35
CA ALA A 39 -26.81 11.78 11.46
C ALA A 39 -26.23 10.67 12.35
N CYS A 40 -24.92 10.73 12.64
CA CYS A 40 -24.30 9.72 13.48
C CYS A 40 -24.58 9.96 14.97
N ALA A 41 -25.62 9.32 15.49
CA ALA A 41 -26.01 9.45 16.90
C ALA A 41 -25.00 8.82 17.89
N ASN A 42 -24.29 7.78 17.46
CA ASN A 42 -23.42 6.96 18.30
C ASN A 42 -21.92 7.10 17.97
N CYS A 43 -21.53 8.07 17.14
CA CYS A 43 -20.11 8.31 16.89
C CYS A 43 -19.46 8.96 18.13
N PRO A 44 -18.19 8.63 18.46
CA PRO A 44 -17.45 9.25 19.55
C PRO A 44 -17.16 10.73 19.29
N GLY A 45 -16.62 11.44 20.28
CA GLY A 45 -16.01 12.77 20.09
C GLY A 45 -16.83 13.80 19.30
N THR A 46 -16.14 14.50 18.38
CA THR A 46 -16.69 15.65 17.61
C THR A 46 -17.51 15.24 16.39
N GLU A 47 -17.66 13.95 16.12
CA GLU A 47 -18.39 13.37 14.99
C GLU A 47 -19.83 13.01 15.33
N LYS A 48 -20.19 13.03 16.63
CA LYS A 48 -21.57 12.91 17.08
C LYS A 48 -22.46 13.97 16.44
N GLY A 49 -23.52 13.52 15.78
CA GLY A 49 -24.51 14.38 15.11
C GLY A 49 -24.10 14.87 13.71
N LYS A 50 -22.87 14.61 13.25
CA LYS A 50 -22.48 14.88 11.85
C LYS A 50 -23.09 13.83 10.91
N LEU A 51 -23.25 14.19 9.64
CA LEU A 51 -23.76 13.27 8.61
C LEU A 51 -22.71 12.21 8.25
N THR A 52 -23.14 10.96 8.17
CA THR A 52 -22.36 9.84 7.65
C THR A 52 -22.16 9.98 6.14
N ALA A 53 -20.98 9.62 5.65
CA ALA A 53 -20.72 9.57 4.21
C ALA A 53 -21.61 8.51 3.54
N ALA A 54 -22.40 8.90 2.54
CA ALA A 54 -23.09 7.96 1.66
C ALA A 54 -22.11 7.34 0.67
N TYR A 55 -22.33 6.08 0.31
CA TYR A 55 -21.64 5.42 -0.81
C TYR A 55 -22.65 4.94 -1.86
N ARG A 56 -22.15 4.68 -3.06
CA ARG A 56 -22.91 4.17 -4.20
C ARG A 56 -22.19 2.96 -4.76
N ASP A 57 -22.82 2.32 -5.75
CA ASP A 57 -22.21 1.22 -6.50
C ASP A 57 -20.77 1.55 -6.92
N PRO A 58 -19.83 0.59 -6.81
CA PRO A 58 -20.04 -0.83 -6.49
C PRO A 58 -20.05 -1.16 -4.99
N ILE A 59 -20.06 -0.17 -4.09
CA ILE A 59 -20.02 -0.42 -2.64
C ILE A 59 -21.42 -0.79 -2.16
N SER A 60 -21.59 -2.03 -1.70
CA SER A 60 -22.88 -2.56 -1.23
C SER A 60 -23.19 -2.24 0.23
N GLY A 61 -22.17 -1.98 1.05
CA GLY A 61 -22.33 -1.83 2.49
C GLY A 61 -21.04 -1.39 3.20
N PHE A 62 -21.19 -0.77 4.36
CA PHE A 62 -20.09 -0.61 5.33
C PHE A 62 -20.08 -1.81 6.27
N THR A 63 -19.02 -2.61 6.21
CA THR A 63 -18.90 -3.86 6.98
C THR A 63 -18.27 -3.65 8.36
N GLY A 64 -17.40 -2.65 8.51
CA GLY A 64 -16.70 -2.38 9.76
C GLY A 64 -15.41 -1.59 9.54
N ARG A 65 -14.73 -1.29 10.63
CA ARG A 65 -13.46 -0.54 10.66
C ARG A 65 -12.35 -1.52 11.04
N TRP A 66 -11.25 -1.53 10.29
CA TRP A 66 -10.05 -2.30 10.62
C TRP A 66 -8.90 -1.43 11.15
N ILE A 67 -9.04 -0.09 11.04
CA ILE A 67 -8.10 0.90 11.56
C ILE A 67 -8.82 2.16 12.02
N ASP A 68 -8.42 2.68 13.17
CA ASP A 68 -8.89 3.95 13.73
C ASP A 68 -7.71 4.82 14.14
N SER A 69 -7.54 5.92 13.41
CA SER A 69 -6.51 6.93 13.67
C SER A 69 -7.12 8.33 13.65
N THR A 70 -8.40 8.43 14.02
CA THR A 70 -9.21 9.65 13.93
C THR A 70 -8.82 10.71 14.96
N GLU A 71 -8.25 10.29 16.09
CA GLU A 71 -7.83 11.17 17.19
C GLU A 71 -6.31 11.26 17.36
N VAL A 72 -5.54 10.72 16.41
CA VAL A 72 -4.07 10.68 16.48
C VAL A 72 -3.47 11.75 15.58
N ILE A 73 -2.64 12.63 16.15
CA ILE A 73 -1.84 13.63 15.41
C ILE A 73 -0.76 12.89 14.60
N ASP A 74 -0.47 13.38 13.40
CA ASP A 74 0.58 12.85 12.55
C ASP A 74 1.93 12.78 13.31
N PHE A 75 2.52 11.60 13.36
CA PHE A 75 3.73 11.30 14.11
C PHE A 75 4.70 10.44 13.30
N GLN A 76 6.00 10.77 13.40
CA GLN A 76 7.05 10.29 12.50
C GLN A 76 8.14 9.46 13.23
N GLY A 77 8.07 9.36 14.57
CA GLY A 77 9.00 8.58 15.39
C GLY A 77 8.38 7.27 15.86
N GLY A 78 9.14 6.18 15.91
CA GLY A 78 8.56 4.87 16.23
C GLY A 78 7.45 4.48 15.26
N PHE A 79 6.47 3.68 15.71
CA PHE A 79 5.29 3.36 14.90
C PHE A 79 4.59 4.65 14.49
N ARG A 80 4.58 4.86 13.18
CA ARG A 80 4.11 6.09 12.57
C ARG A 80 2.62 6.05 12.38
N THR A 81 2.04 7.23 12.20
CA THR A 81 0.58 7.34 12.20
C THR A 81 -0.06 6.34 11.26
N GLY A 82 -0.89 5.47 11.84
CA GLY A 82 -1.53 4.37 11.11
C GLY A 82 -2.51 4.92 10.08
N ARG A 83 -2.04 5.16 8.86
CA ARG A 83 -2.87 5.52 7.71
C ARG A 83 -2.97 4.31 6.78
N ALA A 84 -4.17 4.05 6.27
CA ALA A 84 -4.38 3.02 5.28
C ALA A 84 -3.82 3.49 3.93
N TYR A 85 -2.90 2.72 3.34
CA TYR A 85 -2.31 3.06 2.03
C TYR A 85 -2.66 2.04 0.96
N LYS A 86 -2.06 0.85 1.04
CA LYS A 86 -2.18 -0.20 0.04
C LYS A 86 -2.75 -1.46 0.68
N ALA A 87 -3.57 -2.17 -0.08
CA ALA A 87 -4.05 -3.49 0.28
C ALA A 87 -3.77 -4.44 -0.88
N ALA A 88 -3.39 -5.68 -0.59
CA ALA A 88 -3.31 -6.74 -1.57
C ALA A 88 -4.01 -8.00 -1.07
N TYR A 89 -4.54 -8.74 -2.04
CA TYR A 89 -5.31 -9.94 -1.82
C TYR A 89 -4.54 -11.16 -2.34
N SER A 90 -4.34 -12.17 -1.50
CA SER A 90 -3.76 -13.45 -1.90
C SER A 90 -4.79 -14.57 -1.68
N PRO A 91 -5.65 -14.85 -2.68
CA PRO A 91 -6.70 -15.86 -2.55
C PRO A 91 -6.11 -17.25 -2.30
N GLN A 92 -4.97 -17.58 -2.90
CA GLN A 92 -4.32 -18.89 -2.79
C GLN A 92 -3.76 -19.15 -1.39
N LYS A 93 -3.55 -18.11 -0.58
CA LYS A 93 -3.03 -18.21 0.80
C LYS A 93 -4.07 -17.91 1.86
N ASP A 94 -5.30 -17.57 1.48
CA ASP A 94 -6.31 -17.04 2.40
C ASP A 94 -5.81 -15.81 3.16
N ARG A 95 -5.17 -14.86 2.46
CA ARG A 95 -4.53 -13.69 3.09
C ARG A 95 -4.96 -12.36 2.49
N ILE A 96 -5.07 -11.35 3.36
CA ILE A 96 -5.18 -9.93 3.02
C ILE A 96 -4.00 -9.23 3.68
N TYR A 97 -3.23 -8.48 2.89
CA TYR A 97 -2.09 -7.69 3.35
C TYR A 97 -2.48 -6.23 3.29
N MET A 98 -2.25 -5.48 4.35
CA MET A 98 -2.57 -4.06 4.44
C MET A 98 -1.37 -3.28 4.94
N GLU A 99 -0.99 -2.26 4.19
CA GLU A 99 -0.05 -1.24 4.61
C GLU A 99 -0.76 -0.22 5.52
N ILE A 100 -0.21 -0.08 6.72
CA ILE A 100 -0.78 0.71 7.82
C ILE A 100 0.33 1.58 8.39
N GLY A 101 0.31 2.88 8.04
CA GLY A 101 1.42 3.78 8.30
C GLY A 101 2.69 3.21 7.67
N SER A 102 3.72 2.97 8.48
CA SER A 102 4.96 2.32 8.03
C SER A 102 5.05 0.82 8.32
N GLY A 103 3.98 0.23 8.86
CA GLY A 103 3.87 -1.20 9.11
C GLY A 103 3.00 -1.91 8.08
N MET A 104 3.04 -3.24 8.14
CA MET A 104 2.14 -4.12 7.39
C MET A 104 1.40 -5.02 8.37
N GLY A 105 0.07 -4.96 8.33
CA GLY A 105 -0.80 -5.92 8.98
C GLY A 105 -1.25 -6.99 7.99
N VAL A 106 -1.27 -8.24 8.44
CA VAL A 106 -1.76 -9.39 7.66
C VAL A 106 -2.98 -9.97 8.36
N TYR A 107 -3.99 -10.34 7.59
CA TYR A 107 -5.22 -10.96 8.07
C TYR A 107 -5.55 -12.22 7.27
N SER A 108 -6.12 -13.22 7.92
CA SER A 108 -6.74 -14.37 7.29
C SER A 108 -8.04 -13.92 6.64
N ARG A 109 -8.16 -14.16 5.34
CA ARG A 109 -9.33 -13.75 4.56
C ARG A 109 -10.59 -14.44 5.05
N SER A 110 -10.51 -15.72 5.41
CA SER A 110 -11.67 -16.50 5.87
C SER A 110 -12.29 -15.95 7.15
N THR A 111 -11.51 -15.26 8.00
CA THR A 111 -12.01 -14.68 9.25
C THR A 111 -12.18 -13.17 9.18
N PHE A 112 -11.41 -12.45 8.37
CA PHE A 112 -11.37 -10.98 8.33
C PHE A 112 -12.75 -10.32 8.28
N PHE A 113 -13.59 -10.68 7.30
CA PHE A 113 -14.90 -10.05 7.16
C PHE A 113 -15.84 -10.39 8.32
N SER A 114 -15.81 -11.62 8.83
CA SER A 114 -16.61 -12.00 10.01
C SER A 114 -16.20 -11.24 11.28
N ARG A 115 -14.91 -10.91 11.42
CA ARG A 115 -14.39 -10.08 12.52
C ARG A 115 -14.89 -8.63 12.41
N LEU A 116 -14.93 -8.08 11.19
CA LEU A 116 -15.49 -6.75 10.93
C LEU A 116 -16.99 -6.69 11.20
N GLU A 117 -17.76 -7.64 10.66
CA GLU A 117 -19.21 -7.74 10.86
C GLU A 117 -19.57 -7.96 12.34
N GLY A 118 -18.77 -8.78 13.02
CA GLY A 118 -18.84 -9.02 14.47
C GLY A 118 -18.42 -7.84 15.32
N ARG A 119 -17.89 -6.76 14.71
CA ARG A 119 -17.37 -5.56 15.37
C ARG A 119 -16.36 -5.89 16.46
N GLU A 120 -15.42 -6.77 16.13
CA GLU A 120 -14.33 -7.12 17.04
C GLU A 120 -13.65 -5.83 17.56
N PRO A 121 -13.44 -5.69 18.88
CA PRO A 121 -12.78 -4.52 19.43
C PRO A 121 -11.39 -4.31 18.82
N LEU A 122 -11.11 -3.07 18.41
CA LEU A 122 -9.79 -2.70 17.90
C LEU A 122 -8.77 -2.70 19.04
N THR A 123 -7.57 -3.18 18.74
CA THR A 123 -6.44 -3.26 19.66
C THR A 123 -5.57 -2.00 19.50
N PRO A 124 -5.26 -1.28 20.58
CA PRO A 124 -4.27 -0.23 20.57
C PRO A 124 -2.92 -0.70 20.05
N ILE A 125 -2.28 0.07 19.17
CA ILE A 125 -0.95 -0.26 18.65
C ILE A 125 0.08 -0.35 19.80
N SER A 126 -0.14 0.39 20.89
CA SER A 126 0.67 0.34 22.12
C SER A 126 0.65 -1.01 22.84
N GLN A 127 -0.36 -1.86 22.62
CA GLN A 127 -0.47 -3.18 23.24
C GLN A 127 0.33 -4.26 22.51
N PHE A 128 0.86 -3.93 21.33
CA PHE A 128 1.73 -4.85 20.64
C PHE A 128 3.10 -4.87 21.33
N PRO A 129 3.55 -6.03 21.86
CA PRO A 129 4.66 -6.13 22.82
C PRO A 129 6.03 -5.70 22.28
N PHE A 130 6.09 -5.38 20.99
CA PHE A 130 7.28 -5.12 20.22
C PHE A 130 7.45 -3.66 19.78
N LEU A 131 6.54 -2.77 20.17
CA LEU A 131 6.60 -1.32 19.94
C LEU A 131 7.02 -0.55 21.20
N SER A 132 7.93 -1.11 22.00
CA SER A 132 8.23 -0.59 23.34
C SER A 132 9.33 0.49 23.35
N ARG A 133 8.92 1.71 23.73
CA ARG A 133 9.57 2.70 24.64
C ARG A 133 9.52 4.15 24.15
N LEU A 134 9.45 4.40 22.84
CA LEU A 134 9.25 5.75 22.26
C LEU A 134 8.08 5.78 21.26
N GLU A 135 7.51 4.63 20.94
CA GLU A 135 6.74 4.44 19.71
C GLU A 135 5.22 4.53 19.92
N SER A 136 4.76 4.63 21.17
CA SER A 136 3.33 4.54 21.50
C SER A 136 2.87 5.45 22.63
N LEU A 137 3.75 6.33 23.15
CA LEU A 137 3.49 7.15 24.35
C LEU A 137 3.09 8.61 24.03
N HIS A 138 3.02 8.99 22.76
CA HIS A 138 2.95 10.40 22.36
C HIS A 138 1.52 10.94 22.16
N ALA A 139 0.51 10.07 22.12
CA ALA A 139 -0.89 10.45 22.05
C ALA A 139 -1.64 9.91 23.27
N GLY A 140 -2.52 10.72 23.87
CA GLY A 140 -3.44 10.26 24.91
C GLY A 140 -4.33 9.10 24.45
N ASN A 141 -4.54 8.98 23.12
CA ASN A 141 -5.24 7.90 22.45
C ASN A 141 -4.33 7.33 21.33
N PRO A 142 -3.81 6.09 21.45
CA PRO A 142 -3.01 5.45 20.40
C PRO A 142 -3.86 5.06 19.18
N GLU A 143 -3.24 4.79 18.02
CA GLU A 143 -3.97 4.17 16.90
C GLU A 143 -4.57 2.84 17.35
N LEU A 144 -5.77 2.54 16.85
CA LEU A 144 -6.41 1.27 17.05
C LEU A 144 -6.45 0.49 15.74
N VAL A 145 -6.12 -0.79 15.77
CA VAL A 145 -6.17 -1.68 14.62
C VAL A 145 -6.95 -2.93 14.96
N LEU A 146 -7.64 -3.52 13.99
CA LEU A 146 -8.10 -4.89 14.13
C LEU A 146 -6.87 -5.75 14.36
N ARG A 147 -6.86 -6.61 15.38
CA ARG A 147 -5.65 -7.35 15.76
C ARG A 147 -5.10 -8.10 14.56
N TRP A 148 -3.84 -7.84 14.23
CA TRP A 148 -3.16 -8.48 13.11
C TRP A 148 -2.91 -9.97 13.40
N ASP A 149 -3.04 -10.79 12.36
CA ASP A 149 -2.77 -12.23 12.42
C ASP A 149 -1.26 -12.48 12.34
N GLN A 150 -0.59 -11.76 11.44
CA GLN A 150 0.85 -11.54 11.41
C GLN A 150 1.14 -10.10 11.01
N TRP A 151 2.35 -9.63 11.22
CA TRP A 151 2.71 -8.25 10.90
C TRP A 151 4.17 -8.08 10.60
N PHE A 152 4.53 -6.92 10.06
CA PHE A 152 5.92 -6.49 9.94
C PHE A 152 6.02 -4.99 10.11
N TYR A 153 7.09 -4.55 10.78
CA TYR A 153 7.48 -3.15 10.86
C TYR A 153 9.00 -3.08 10.90
N ALA A 154 9.60 -2.41 9.92
CA ALA A 154 11.04 -2.46 9.70
C ALA A 154 11.85 -1.94 10.89
N GLU A 155 11.35 -0.91 11.58
CA GLU A 155 12.06 -0.27 12.71
C GLU A 155 11.81 -0.99 14.04
N SER A 156 10.96 -2.02 14.08
CA SER A 156 10.78 -2.83 15.28
C SER A 156 12.08 -3.56 15.64
N THR A 157 12.34 -3.67 16.95
CA THR A 157 13.48 -4.46 17.47
C THR A 157 13.43 -5.95 17.12
N PHE A 158 12.29 -6.44 16.63
CA PHE A 158 12.09 -7.83 16.21
C PHE A 158 12.27 -8.05 14.70
N SER A 159 12.40 -6.99 13.89
CA SER A 159 12.46 -7.10 12.43
C SER A 159 13.76 -7.72 11.92
N ASN A 160 14.84 -7.62 12.71
CA ASN A 160 16.23 -7.89 12.30
C ASN A 160 16.72 -7.05 11.10
N TRP A 161 15.94 -6.06 10.65
CA TRP A 161 16.36 -5.14 9.60
C TRP A 161 17.25 -4.05 10.18
N LYS A 162 18.28 -3.68 9.43
CA LYS A 162 19.12 -2.52 9.74
C LYS A 162 18.39 -1.28 9.27
N THR A 163 17.93 -0.47 10.22
CA THR A 163 17.30 0.81 9.97
C THR A 163 18.21 1.95 10.42
N VAL A 164 18.04 3.11 9.79
CA VAL A 164 18.67 4.35 10.19
C VAL A 164 17.61 5.28 10.76
N VAL A 165 17.96 6.08 11.75
CA VAL A 165 17.05 7.09 12.29
C VAL A 165 16.90 8.20 11.26
N ILE A 166 15.70 8.34 10.70
CA ILE A 166 15.41 9.33 9.67
C ILE A 166 13.93 9.73 9.69
N ASP A 167 13.68 11.00 9.40
CA ASP A 167 12.35 11.61 9.37
C ASP A 167 11.54 11.24 8.12
N GLY A 168 10.21 11.23 8.23
CA GLY A 168 9.22 10.95 7.19
C GLY A 168 7.97 10.29 7.77
N GLN A 169 6.90 10.18 6.98
CA GLN A 169 5.69 9.42 7.37
C GLN A 169 5.68 8.00 6.81
N ASP A 170 5.98 7.83 5.53
CA ASP A 170 5.86 6.52 4.88
C ASP A 170 7.22 5.86 4.70
N ARG A 171 7.26 4.53 4.87
CA ARG A 171 8.48 3.72 4.72
C ARG A 171 8.29 2.61 3.73
N ILE A 172 7.19 1.86 3.84
CA ILE A 172 6.78 0.92 2.81
C ILE A 172 6.33 1.74 1.60
N SER A 173 7.00 1.56 0.47
CA SER A 173 6.71 2.27 -0.77
C SER A 173 6.00 1.37 -1.77
N GLY A 174 6.10 0.05 -1.60
CA GLY A 174 5.35 -0.94 -2.34
C GLY A 174 5.60 -2.34 -1.81
N PHE A 175 4.71 -3.25 -2.17
CA PHE A 175 4.89 -4.66 -1.86
C PHE A 175 4.23 -5.56 -2.90
N SER A 176 4.69 -6.80 -2.95
CA SER A 176 4.18 -7.85 -3.83
C SER A 176 4.27 -9.20 -3.12
N ILE A 177 3.42 -10.16 -3.48
CA ILE A 177 3.33 -11.46 -2.80
C ILE A 177 3.40 -12.58 -3.82
N ASP A 178 4.17 -13.63 -3.52
CA ASP A 178 4.22 -14.82 -4.37
C ASP A 178 3.32 -15.97 -3.86
N ASP A 179 3.12 -16.97 -4.71
CA ASP A 179 2.36 -18.19 -4.41
C ASP A 179 3.06 -19.12 -3.39
N ARG A 180 4.29 -18.80 -2.97
CA ARG A 180 5.01 -19.49 -1.90
C ARG A 180 4.74 -18.85 -0.55
N GLY A 181 4.12 -17.68 -0.49
CA GLY A 181 3.87 -16.90 0.73
C GLY A 181 5.08 -16.09 1.17
N TRP A 182 5.90 -15.62 0.23
CA TRP A 182 6.88 -14.59 0.48
C TRP A 182 6.32 -13.22 0.11
N VAL A 183 6.47 -12.27 1.02
CA VAL A 183 6.11 -10.86 0.84
C VAL A 183 7.38 -10.09 0.50
N TYR A 184 7.40 -9.52 -0.70
CA TYR A 184 8.45 -8.66 -1.20
C TYR A 184 8.12 -7.23 -0.82
N LEU A 185 9.01 -6.54 -0.12
CA LEU A 185 8.80 -5.18 0.36
C LEU A 185 9.82 -4.23 -0.25
N ALA A 186 9.34 -3.18 -0.90
CA ALA A 186 10.09 -1.96 -1.14
C ALA A 186 9.90 -1.05 0.08
N ASN A 187 11.01 -0.66 0.70
CA ASN A 187 11.02 0.14 1.91
C ASN A 187 11.98 1.32 1.77
N SER A 188 11.63 2.29 0.91
CA SER A 188 12.33 3.57 0.71
C SER A 188 13.80 3.55 1.16
N VAL A 189 14.13 4.22 2.26
CA VAL A 189 15.47 4.41 2.83
C VAL A 189 16.09 3.18 3.50
N PHE A 190 15.33 2.12 3.71
CA PHE A 190 15.79 0.82 4.23
C PHE A 190 16.02 -0.19 3.10
N GLY A 191 15.97 0.25 1.84
CA GLY A 191 16.13 -0.59 0.66
C GLY A 191 14.94 -1.52 0.44
N TRP A 192 15.17 -2.79 0.15
CA TRP A 192 14.11 -3.77 -0.08
C TRP A 192 14.40 -5.09 0.64
N GLY A 193 13.39 -5.94 0.77
CA GLY A 193 13.53 -7.22 1.45
C GLY A 193 12.44 -8.22 1.12
N MET A 194 12.60 -9.43 1.63
CA MET A 194 11.63 -10.51 1.52
C MET A 194 11.31 -11.06 2.89
N LEU A 195 10.02 -11.17 3.20
CA LEU A 195 9.49 -11.66 4.46
C LEU A 195 8.67 -12.91 4.26
N LYS A 196 8.71 -13.81 5.24
CA LYS A 196 7.92 -15.03 5.22
C LYS A 196 6.60 -14.83 5.94
N ASP A 197 5.50 -14.91 5.19
CA ASP A 197 4.19 -15.19 5.76
C ASP A 197 4.08 -16.71 5.99
N THR A 198 3.86 -17.09 7.24
CA THR A 198 3.76 -18.49 7.67
C THR A 198 2.33 -19.00 7.64
N GLY A 199 1.35 -18.10 7.46
CA GLY A 199 -0.06 -18.41 7.64
C GLY A 199 -0.46 -18.51 9.12
N ALA A 200 0.32 -17.96 10.05
CA ALA A 200 -0.08 -17.91 11.45
C ALA A 200 -1.20 -16.87 11.69
N VAL A 201 -1.87 -16.97 12.83
CA VAL A 201 -2.94 -16.05 13.28
C VAL A 201 -2.77 -15.65 14.74
N ASP A 202 -1.54 -15.70 15.23
CA ASP A 202 -1.18 -15.49 16.63
C ASP A 202 -0.70 -14.06 16.94
N GLY A 203 -0.55 -13.21 15.92
CA GLY A 203 0.04 -11.87 16.03
C GLY A 203 1.57 -11.88 15.98
N SER A 204 2.19 -12.96 15.48
CA SER A 204 3.63 -13.04 15.30
C SER A 204 4.14 -12.11 14.20
N ILE A 205 5.41 -11.70 14.32
CA ILE A 205 6.10 -10.93 13.28
C ILE A 205 6.48 -11.85 12.11
N MET A 206 6.33 -11.36 10.88
CA MET A 206 6.94 -11.96 9.70
C MET A 206 8.45 -11.72 9.72
N GLN A 207 9.23 -12.78 9.54
CA GLN A 207 10.69 -12.74 9.53
C GLN A 207 11.23 -12.87 8.11
N GLY A 208 12.40 -12.28 7.85
CA GLY A 208 13.00 -12.37 6.53
C GLY A 208 14.29 -11.60 6.38
N LYS A 209 14.75 -11.47 5.14
CA LYS A 209 16.04 -10.87 4.80
C LYS A 209 15.86 -9.51 4.15
N GLN A 210 16.62 -8.55 4.63
CA GLN A 210 16.84 -7.25 4.00
C GLN A 210 18.01 -7.37 3.00
N PHE A 211 17.84 -6.78 1.83
CA PHE A 211 18.85 -6.70 0.77
C PHE A 211 19.34 -5.26 0.62
N PHE A 212 19.92 -4.71 1.71
CA PHE A 212 20.39 -3.33 1.77
C PHE A 212 21.52 -3.13 2.81
N PRO A 213 22.47 -2.20 2.58
CA PRO A 213 22.79 -1.60 1.27
C PRO A 213 23.54 -2.63 0.43
N ALA A 214 23.19 -2.77 -0.83
CA ALA A 214 24.01 -3.58 -1.74
C ALA A 214 25.11 -2.65 -2.25
N GLN A 215 26.34 -2.87 -1.74
CA GLN A 215 27.52 -2.04 -1.99
C GLN A 215 28.04 -2.18 -3.43
N THR A 216 27.15 -2.03 -4.42
CA THR A 216 27.38 -2.30 -5.84
C THR A 216 26.88 -1.14 -6.69
N THR A 217 27.53 -0.88 -7.81
CA THR A 217 27.16 0.21 -8.72
C THR A 217 25.75 0.04 -9.28
N ASN A 218 25.04 1.16 -9.48
CA ASN A 218 23.67 1.22 -10.02
C ASN A 218 22.64 0.42 -9.21
N GLU A 219 22.91 0.13 -7.94
CA GLU A 219 21.96 -0.51 -7.05
C GLU A 219 20.84 0.45 -6.63
N ILE A 220 19.67 -0.12 -6.36
CA ILE A 220 18.54 0.62 -5.81
C ILE A 220 18.65 0.65 -4.28
N ASP A 221 19.20 1.74 -3.77
CA ASP A 221 19.30 2.02 -2.34
C ASP A 221 18.04 2.67 -1.76
N SER A 222 17.22 3.30 -2.62
CA SER A 222 15.93 3.89 -2.23
C SER A 222 14.82 3.29 -3.07
N SER A 223 14.22 2.20 -2.60
CA SER A 223 13.21 1.47 -3.37
C SER A 223 11.84 2.14 -3.28
N THR A 224 11.16 2.29 -4.41
CA THR A 224 9.86 2.99 -4.52
C THR A 224 8.74 2.09 -5.02
N ALA A 225 9.06 0.95 -5.63
CA ALA A 225 8.11 -0.10 -5.95
C ALA A 225 8.84 -1.45 -6.01
N ILE A 226 8.06 -2.53 -5.88
CA ILE A 226 8.54 -3.89 -6.07
C ILE A 226 7.43 -4.76 -6.65
N LEU A 227 7.80 -5.65 -7.55
CA LEU A 227 6.91 -6.62 -8.17
C LEU A 227 7.60 -7.98 -8.17
N VAL A 228 6.90 -9.04 -7.78
CA VAL A 228 7.35 -10.41 -7.99
C VAL A 228 6.68 -11.03 -9.21
N VAL A 229 7.47 -11.71 -10.02
CA VAL A 229 7.01 -12.43 -11.22
C VAL A 229 7.53 -13.86 -11.18
N LYS A 230 6.65 -14.82 -11.49
CA LYS A 230 7.00 -16.23 -11.65
C LYS A 230 7.08 -16.58 -13.13
N THR A 231 8.18 -17.20 -13.55
CA THR A 231 8.38 -17.67 -14.93
C THR A 231 7.79 -19.06 -15.13
N SER A 232 7.61 -19.47 -16.39
CA SER A 232 7.14 -20.82 -16.74
C SER A 232 8.07 -21.93 -16.26
N SER A 233 9.36 -21.63 -16.08
CA SER A 233 10.37 -22.52 -15.49
C SER A 233 10.26 -22.68 -13.97
N GLY A 234 9.34 -21.96 -13.31
CA GLY A 234 9.15 -22.00 -11.86
C GLY A 234 10.14 -21.14 -11.07
N LYS A 235 10.92 -20.28 -11.75
CA LYS A 235 11.77 -19.29 -11.08
C LYS A 235 10.96 -18.06 -10.68
N TYR A 236 11.48 -17.34 -9.70
CA TYR A 236 10.87 -16.12 -9.18
C TYR A 236 11.84 -14.97 -9.36
N TYR A 237 11.33 -13.85 -9.86
CA TYR A 237 12.12 -12.64 -10.05
C TYR A 237 11.49 -11.48 -9.30
N ALA A 238 12.30 -10.73 -8.56
CA ALA A 238 11.91 -9.47 -7.97
C ALA A 238 12.37 -8.33 -8.88
N LEU A 239 11.42 -7.52 -9.35
CA LEU A 239 11.69 -6.28 -10.06
C LEU A 239 11.56 -5.15 -9.06
N VAL A 240 12.69 -4.60 -8.64
CA VAL A 240 12.77 -3.52 -7.67
C VAL A 240 12.93 -2.22 -8.45
N GLU A 241 12.08 -1.23 -8.20
CA GLU A 241 12.23 0.12 -8.74
C GLU A 241 12.73 1.08 -7.68
N GLY A 242 13.52 2.06 -8.08
CA GLY A 242 13.97 3.13 -7.20
C GLY A 242 15.11 3.92 -7.79
N GLY A 243 15.84 4.65 -6.95
CA GLY A 243 16.98 5.42 -7.41
C GLY A 243 17.51 6.38 -6.37
N ALA A 244 18.81 6.67 -6.44
CA ALA A 244 19.49 7.51 -5.47
C ALA A 244 19.19 9.02 -5.62
N ALA A 245 18.70 9.45 -6.80
CA ALA A 245 18.45 10.85 -7.11
C ALA A 245 17.01 11.10 -7.59
N PRO A 246 16.40 12.25 -7.25
CA PRO A 246 15.10 12.63 -7.78
C PRO A 246 15.07 12.59 -9.31
N GLY A 247 14.07 11.90 -9.88
CA GLY A 247 13.89 11.77 -11.33
C GLY A 247 14.69 10.65 -12.00
N VAL A 248 15.61 9.98 -11.29
CA VAL A 248 16.29 8.78 -11.80
C VAL A 248 15.53 7.57 -11.28
N LYS A 249 14.80 6.90 -12.19
CA LYS A 249 14.21 5.58 -11.92
C LYS A 249 15.08 4.50 -12.55
N LEU A 250 15.74 3.73 -11.72
CA LEU A 250 16.34 2.47 -12.06
C LEU A 250 15.34 1.35 -11.77
N GLN A 251 15.43 0.28 -12.55
CA GLN A 251 14.82 -0.98 -12.20
C GLN A 251 15.90 -2.07 -12.21
N ASN A 252 15.97 -2.84 -11.13
CA ASN A 252 16.88 -3.97 -10.99
C ASN A 252 16.05 -5.24 -10.90
N VAL A 253 16.51 -6.28 -11.59
CA VAL A 253 15.88 -7.60 -11.55
C VAL A 253 16.77 -8.55 -10.77
N TYR A 254 16.20 -9.22 -9.77
CA TYR A 254 16.87 -10.23 -8.96
C TYR A 254 16.22 -11.59 -9.20
N ASP A 255 17.01 -12.63 -9.43
CA ASP A 255 16.55 -14.01 -9.27
C ASP A 255 16.34 -14.24 -7.77
N ALA A 256 15.07 -14.29 -7.37
CA ALA A 256 14.58 -14.47 -6.02
C ALA A 256 13.99 -15.88 -5.82
N THR A 257 14.46 -16.84 -6.63
CA THR A 257 14.08 -18.25 -6.48
C THR A 257 14.54 -18.79 -5.13
N ASP A 258 15.70 -18.36 -4.64
CA ASP A 258 16.10 -18.51 -3.23
C ASP A 258 15.78 -17.20 -2.47
N PRO A 259 14.73 -17.19 -1.62
CA PRO A 259 14.32 -16.02 -0.85
C PRO A 259 15.38 -15.42 0.07
N LEU A 260 16.35 -16.24 0.49
CA LEU A 260 17.41 -15.81 1.41
C LEU A 260 18.67 -15.38 0.65
N ASN A 261 18.77 -15.65 -0.65
CA ASN A 261 19.95 -15.37 -1.45
C ASN A 261 19.57 -14.85 -2.83
N ALA A 262 18.73 -13.81 -2.88
CA ALA A 262 18.36 -13.17 -4.13
C ALA A 262 19.60 -12.59 -4.82
N VAL A 263 19.75 -12.86 -6.12
CA VAL A 263 20.92 -12.44 -6.91
C VAL A 263 20.49 -11.51 -8.04
N ARG A 264 21.13 -10.34 -8.13
CA ARG A 264 20.87 -9.39 -9.23
C ARG A 264 21.30 -10.00 -10.57
N VAL A 265 20.36 -10.09 -11.51
CA VAL A 265 20.59 -10.67 -12.85
C VAL A 265 20.60 -9.62 -13.96
N PHE A 266 19.84 -8.53 -13.81
CA PHE A 266 19.82 -7.44 -14.79
C PHE A 266 19.92 -6.08 -14.09
N PRO A 267 21.04 -5.36 -14.28
CA PRO A 267 21.26 -4.09 -13.61
C PRO A 267 20.58 -2.89 -14.28
N GLU A 268 20.27 -2.99 -15.57
CA GLU A 268 19.73 -1.88 -16.39
C GLU A 268 18.47 -2.33 -17.11
N PHE A 269 17.38 -2.48 -16.34
CA PHE A 269 16.09 -2.81 -16.90
C PHE A 269 15.32 -1.53 -17.23
N SER A 270 14.91 -1.38 -18.50
CA SER A 270 14.41 -0.11 -19.04
C SER A 270 12.93 0.17 -18.77
N GLN A 271 12.15 -0.85 -18.39
CA GLN A 271 10.71 -0.72 -18.26
C GLN A 271 10.32 -0.34 -16.83
N THR A 272 10.00 0.92 -16.61
CA THR A 272 9.36 1.39 -15.37
C THR A 272 7.83 1.32 -15.47
N TYR A 273 7.15 1.23 -14.33
CA TYR A 273 5.69 1.21 -14.27
C TYR A 273 5.13 2.09 -13.13
N THR A 274 3.86 2.48 -13.24
CA THR A 274 3.14 3.17 -12.15
C THR A 274 2.24 2.21 -11.36
N SER A 275 1.84 1.11 -11.97
CA SER A 275 1.05 0.03 -11.36
C SER A 275 1.27 -1.23 -12.18
N ALA A 276 1.30 -2.39 -11.51
CA ALA A 276 1.47 -3.68 -12.15
C ALA A 276 0.73 -4.76 -11.36
N ALA A 277 0.24 -5.77 -12.09
CA ALA A 277 -0.43 -6.94 -11.54
C ALA A 277 0.08 -8.20 -12.24
N PRO A 278 0.67 -9.17 -11.50
CA PRO A 278 1.12 -10.43 -12.06
C PRO A 278 0.04 -11.53 -11.91
N THR A 279 -0.11 -12.37 -12.94
CA THR A 279 -0.74 -13.69 -12.88
C THR A 279 0.33 -14.79 -12.94
N SER A 280 -0.10 -16.06 -13.04
CA SER A 280 0.81 -17.20 -13.14
C SER A 280 1.73 -17.18 -14.37
N ASP A 281 1.30 -16.57 -15.47
CA ASP A 281 1.98 -16.63 -16.77
C ASP A 281 2.12 -15.26 -17.45
N ARG A 282 1.41 -14.24 -16.96
CA ARG A 282 1.39 -12.89 -17.53
C ARG A 282 1.54 -11.82 -16.48
N THR A 283 1.97 -10.66 -16.93
CA THR A 283 2.03 -9.44 -16.11
C THR A 283 1.44 -8.30 -16.91
N ALA A 284 0.43 -7.63 -16.34
CA ALA A 284 -0.06 -6.37 -16.86
C ALA A 284 0.58 -5.23 -16.07
N LEU A 285 1.04 -4.20 -16.77
CA LEU A 285 1.58 -2.99 -16.15
C LEU A 285 1.11 -1.74 -16.87
N ILE A 286 1.10 -0.63 -16.15
CA ILE A 286 0.85 0.70 -16.70
C ILE A 286 2.17 1.43 -16.86
N ALA A 287 2.48 1.81 -18.09
CA ALA A 287 3.64 2.62 -18.45
C ALA A 287 3.20 3.70 -19.42
N ASP A 288 3.61 4.95 -19.22
CA ASP A 288 3.22 6.10 -20.05
C ASP A 288 1.69 6.24 -20.26
N GLY A 289 0.90 5.84 -19.26
CA GLY A 289 -0.57 5.93 -19.29
C GLY A 289 -1.28 4.88 -20.16
N LYS A 290 -0.54 3.95 -20.80
CA LYS A 290 -1.05 2.79 -21.54
C LYS A 290 -0.87 1.50 -20.73
N ILE A 291 -1.63 0.46 -21.06
CA ILE A 291 -1.43 -0.88 -20.49
C ILE A 291 -0.53 -1.68 -21.42
N LEU A 292 0.47 -2.33 -20.83
CA LEU A 292 1.33 -3.31 -21.48
C LEU A 292 1.09 -4.66 -20.81
N ILE A 293 0.79 -5.69 -21.60
CA ILE A 293 0.66 -7.07 -21.13
C ILE A 293 1.84 -7.85 -21.67
N TYR A 294 2.60 -8.46 -20.76
CA TYR A 294 3.75 -9.29 -21.07
C TYR A 294 3.47 -10.75 -20.74
N ASN A 295 4.12 -11.65 -21.47
CA ASN A 295 4.43 -12.97 -20.95
C ASN A 295 5.53 -12.82 -19.88
N ASN A 296 5.42 -13.55 -18.76
CA ASN A 296 6.35 -13.41 -17.64
C ASN A 296 7.80 -13.73 -18.01
N ASP A 297 8.04 -14.74 -18.86
CA ASP A 297 9.39 -15.12 -19.29
C ASP A 297 10.05 -14.01 -20.11
N ALA A 298 9.29 -13.43 -21.03
CA ALA A 298 9.76 -12.30 -21.83
C ALA A 298 9.96 -11.05 -20.97
N PHE A 299 9.05 -10.79 -20.02
CA PHE A 299 9.11 -9.61 -19.19
C PHE A 299 10.42 -9.53 -18.40
N VAL A 300 10.77 -10.58 -17.65
CA VAL A 300 11.95 -10.55 -16.77
C VAL A 300 13.29 -10.46 -17.52
N THR A 301 13.29 -10.66 -18.84
CA THR A 301 14.45 -10.50 -19.73
C THR A 301 14.35 -9.27 -20.64
N ASN A 302 13.49 -8.30 -20.33
CA ASN A 302 13.27 -7.07 -21.10
C ASN A 302 12.82 -7.32 -22.56
N GLY A 303 12.03 -8.38 -22.77
CA GLY A 303 11.39 -8.70 -24.04
C GLY A 303 10.23 -7.75 -24.36
N ALA A 304 9.59 -7.96 -25.53
CA ALA A 304 8.47 -7.11 -25.98
C ALA A 304 7.13 -7.51 -25.32
N PRO A 305 6.19 -6.58 -25.14
CA PRO A 305 4.85 -6.90 -24.66
C PRO A 305 4.08 -7.72 -25.71
N LEU A 306 3.26 -8.66 -25.24
CA LEU A 306 2.29 -9.38 -26.06
C LEU A 306 1.21 -8.43 -26.60
N GLN A 307 0.80 -7.48 -25.76
CA GLN A 307 -0.25 -6.53 -26.10
C GLN A 307 0.07 -5.15 -25.54
N THR A 308 -0.27 -4.13 -26.32
CA THR A 308 -0.30 -2.73 -25.88
C THR A 308 -1.71 -2.20 -26.07
N ILE A 309 -2.31 -1.70 -25.00
CA ILE A 309 -3.68 -1.15 -25.01
C ILE A 309 -3.57 0.34 -24.76
N GLN A 310 -3.99 1.11 -25.76
CA GLN A 310 -4.02 2.56 -25.68
C GLN A 310 -5.24 3.02 -24.89
N PRO A 311 -5.13 4.06 -24.05
CA PRO A 311 -6.30 4.68 -23.46
C PRO A 311 -7.17 5.32 -24.55
N ALA A 312 -8.46 5.48 -24.28
CA ALA A 312 -9.31 6.31 -25.12
C ALA A 312 -8.78 7.76 -25.16
N SER A 313 -9.12 8.51 -26.21
CA SER A 313 -8.63 9.87 -26.43
C SER A 313 -8.84 10.76 -25.20
N GLY A 314 -7.76 11.39 -24.72
CA GLY A 314 -7.77 12.27 -23.55
C GLY A 314 -7.79 11.56 -22.18
N GLY A 315 -7.79 10.22 -22.16
CA GLY A 315 -7.76 9.44 -20.94
C GLY A 315 -6.39 8.84 -20.60
N ARG A 316 -6.30 8.25 -19.41
CA ARG A 316 -5.13 7.48 -18.95
C ARG A 316 -5.56 6.35 -18.02
N TYR A 317 -4.82 5.25 -18.03
CA TYR A 317 -4.97 4.22 -17.00
C TYR A 317 -4.28 4.66 -15.70
N GLY A 318 -4.92 4.40 -14.56
CA GLY A 318 -4.46 4.83 -13.24
C GLY A 318 -3.91 3.68 -12.39
N SER A 319 -4.58 2.54 -12.40
CA SER A 319 -4.18 1.32 -11.68
C SER A 319 -4.58 0.07 -12.43
N VAL A 320 -3.85 -1.02 -12.18
CA VAL A 320 -4.16 -2.38 -12.64
C VAL A 320 -4.09 -3.35 -11.47
N ASP A 321 -5.03 -4.29 -11.41
CA ASP A 321 -5.10 -5.38 -10.44
C ASP A 321 -5.60 -6.67 -11.12
N THR A 322 -5.60 -7.80 -10.41
CA THR A 322 -6.03 -9.10 -10.95
C THR A 322 -6.74 -9.97 -9.93
N ASP A 323 -7.67 -10.80 -10.40
CA ASP A 323 -8.24 -11.93 -9.64
C ASP A 323 -7.43 -13.23 -9.83
N GLY A 324 -6.29 -13.16 -10.53
CA GLY A 324 -5.46 -14.29 -10.95
C GLY A 324 -5.83 -14.88 -12.32
N THR A 325 -6.97 -14.48 -12.90
CA THR A 325 -7.45 -14.94 -14.22
C THR A 325 -7.66 -13.80 -15.21
N ASN A 326 -8.08 -12.62 -14.75
CA ASN A 326 -8.37 -11.44 -15.54
C ASN A 326 -7.60 -10.24 -14.95
N PHE A 327 -7.36 -9.24 -15.79
CA PHE A 327 -6.88 -7.95 -15.33
C PHE A 327 -8.04 -6.95 -15.23
N TYR A 328 -7.99 -6.14 -14.19
CA TYR A 328 -8.94 -5.07 -13.92
C TYR A 328 -8.18 -3.75 -13.88
N VAL A 329 -8.69 -2.75 -14.56
CA VAL A 329 -8.01 -1.46 -14.65
C VAL A 329 -8.94 -0.31 -14.33
N THR A 330 -8.38 0.69 -13.66
CA THR A 330 -9.03 1.99 -13.53
C THR A 330 -8.60 2.88 -14.68
N PHE A 331 -9.57 3.50 -15.32
CA PHE A 331 -9.36 4.44 -16.40
C PHE A 331 -9.91 5.80 -15.97
N THR A 332 -9.13 6.87 -16.12
CA THR A 332 -9.59 8.23 -15.84
C THR A 332 -9.76 8.99 -17.16
N ASP A 333 -10.96 9.49 -17.42
CA ASP A 333 -11.23 10.52 -18.44
C ASP A 333 -11.77 11.81 -17.80
N SER A 334 -12.25 12.74 -18.63
CA SER A 334 -12.84 14.01 -18.21
C SER A 334 -14.11 13.87 -17.35
N ASN A 335 -14.70 12.67 -17.26
CA ASN A 335 -16.00 12.38 -16.66
C ASN A 335 -15.97 11.20 -15.65
N PHE A 336 -14.88 11.01 -14.90
CA PHE A 336 -14.69 10.04 -13.79
C PHE A 336 -14.09 8.67 -14.15
N GLN A 337 -13.76 7.87 -13.10
CA GLN A 337 -13.09 6.58 -13.21
C GLN A 337 -14.03 5.47 -13.69
N ILE A 338 -13.64 4.76 -14.76
CA ILE A 338 -14.39 3.61 -15.30
C ILE A 338 -13.57 2.32 -15.09
N PHE A 339 -14.24 1.26 -14.62
CA PHE A 339 -13.65 -0.07 -14.46
C PHE A 339 -13.84 -0.89 -15.73
N PHE A 340 -12.75 -1.44 -16.27
CA PHE A 340 -12.80 -2.35 -17.40
C PHE A 340 -12.18 -3.70 -17.04
N ARG A 341 -12.78 -4.77 -17.56
CA ARG A 341 -12.23 -6.13 -17.52
C ARG A 341 -11.44 -6.38 -18.80
N LEU A 342 -10.21 -6.85 -18.65
CA LEU A 342 -9.37 -7.31 -19.75
C LEU A 342 -9.18 -8.82 -19.63
N PRO A 343 -9.36 -9.59 -20.72
CA PRO A 343 -8.95 -10.99 -20.72
C PRO A 343 -7.43 -11.06 -20.52
N ALA A 344 -6.98 -11.98 -19.67
CA ALA A 344 -5.54 -12.17 -19.42
C ALA A 344 -4.78 -12.55 -20.68
#